data_AF-A0A1Q5FYB3-F1
#
_entry.id   AF-A0A1Q5FYB3-F1
#
_cell.length_a   1.000
_cell.length_b   1.000
_cell.length_c   1.000
_cell.angle_alpha   90.00
_cell.angle_beta   90.00
_cell.angle_gamma   90.00
#
_symmetry.space_group_name_H-M   'P 1'
#
loop_
_entity.id
_entity.type
_entity.pdbx_description
1 polymer ?
#
loop_
_entity_poly.entity_id
_entity_poly.type
_entity_poly.pdbx_seq_one_letter_code
_entity_poly.pdbx_strand_id
1 'polypeptide(L)'
;MTTTCLTPAEAAAHDVAAALAPSAEHLAPALTCYELNELLDLFVATGHKAAAARWIEFHDGDDQCAGHTVPAAPAPGPGKPFNISDLTNAVSVLLGDAWTAQSQPWGNVGILSGPFTTSFLLEIDYDDALTLSFDPYVDDAFPEDPALPEDFEVCDEGVYLAGASPSDGLKHLAEKYAAAVRAITGT
;
A
#
# COMPACT_ATOMS: atom_id res chain seq x y z
N MET A 1 14.14 -24.31 28.74
CA MET A 1 14.60 -23.35 27.74
C MET A 1 14.54 -24.05 26.40
N THR A 2 13.54 -23.73 25.59
CA THR A 2 13.36 -24.29 24.26
C THR A 2 14.18 -23.43 23.30
N THR A 3 15.24 -23.99 22.72
CA THR A 3 15.97 -23.33 21.65
C THR A 3 15.12 -23.41 20.39
N THR A 4 14.52 -22.29 19.97
CA THR A 4 13.82 -22.22 18.69
C THR A 4 14.86 -22.33 17.57
N CYS A 5 14.72 -23.33 16.71
CA CYS A 5 15.54 -23.42 15.50
C CYS A 5 15.02 -22.42 14.47
N LEU A 6 15.91 -21.54 14.01
CA LEU A 6 15.63 -20.65 12.88
C LEU A 6 15.52 -21.47 11.59
N THR A 7 14.63 -21.05 10.69
CA THR A 7 14.62 -21.50 9.30
C THR A 7 15.89 -21.02 8.57
N PRO A 8 16.27 -21.62 7.44
CA PRO A 8 17.40 -21.15 6.65
C PRO A 8 17.28 -19.69 6.21
N ALA A 9 16.06 -19.22 5.90
CA ALA A 9 15.79 -17.84 5.51
C ALA A 9 15.99 -16.86 6.68
N GLU A 10 15.47 -17.21 7.87
CA GLU A 10 15.68 -16.41 9.08
C GLU A 10 17.16 -16.36 9.47
N ALA A 11 17.88 -17.48 9.39
CA ALA A 11 19.32 -17.51 9.65
C ALA A 11 20.09 -16.60 8.68
N ALA A 12 19.76 -16.62 7.39
CA ALA A 12 20.37 -15.73 6.40
C ALA A 12 20.05 -14.25 6.67
N ALA A 13 18.80 -13.92 7.05
CA ALA A 13 18.41 -12.58 7.44
C ALA A 13 19.22 -12.09 8.66
N HIS A 14 19.41 -12.95 9.67
CA HIS A 14 20.27 -12.68 10.82
C HIS A 14 21.73 -12.43 10.42
N ASP A 15 22.29 -13.21 9.51
CA ASP A 15 23.67 -13.04 9.04
C ASP A 15 23.86 -11.73 8.27
N VAL A 16 22.91 -11.37 7.40
CA VAL A 16 22.90 -10.09 6.68
C VAL A 16 22.82 -8.91 7.65
N ALA A 17 21.88 -8.96 8.61
CA ALA A 17 21.76 -7.93 9.64
C ALA A 17 23.04 -7.81 10.47
N ALA A 18 23.65 -8.92 10.88
CA ALA A 18 24.90 -8.91 11.63
C ALA A 18 26.06 -8.30 10.82
N ALA A 19 26.13 -8.55 9.51
CA ALA A 19 27.16 -8.00 8.63
C ALA A 19 26.99 -6.48 8.38
N LEU A 20 25.75 -6.00 8.27
CA LEU A 20 25.46 -4.60 7.98
C LEU A 20 25.48 -3.71 9.22
N ALA A 21 25.14 -4.23 10.40
CA ALA A 21 25.04 -3.47 11.64
C ALA A 21 26.29 -2.61 11.98
N PRO A 22 27.54 -3.06 11.78
CA PRO A 22 28.73 -2.24 12.05
C PRO A 22 28.95 -1.09 11.07
N SER A 23 28.38 -1.17 9.85
CA SER A 23 28.56 -0.17 8.79
C SER A 23 27.35 0.77 8.66
N ALA A 24 26.43 0.69 9.62
CA ALA A 24 25.19 1.44 9.65
C ALA A 24 25.37 2.93 9.25
N GLU A 25 26.21 3.62 10.01
CA GLU A 25 26.46 5.06 9.86
C GLU A 25 27.06 5.43 8.49
N HIS A 26 27.76 4.51 7.83
CA HIS A 26 28.38 4.75 6.52
C HIS A 26 27.46 4.45 5.35
N LEU A 27 26.48 3.57 5.54
CA LEU A 27 25.48 3.23 4.53
C LEU A 27 24.37 4.28 4.48
N ALA A 28 24.12 4.98 5.59
CA ALA A 28 23.02 5.94 5.69
C ALA A 28 22.96 7.00 4.59
N PRO A 29 24.07 7.65 4.21
CA PRO A 29 24.04 8.67 3.15
C PRO A 29 23.89 8.08 1.75
N ALA A 30 24.06 6.76 1.57
CA ALA A 30 24.06 6.08 0.29
C ALA A 30 22.73 5.39 -0.04
N LEU A 31 21.79 5.35 0.90
CA LEU A 31 20.52 4.65 0.78
C LEU A 31 19.36 5.63 0.72
N THR A 32 18.31 5.25 -0.01
CA THR A 32 17.03 5.95 0.01
C THR A 32 16.27 5.66 1.31
N CYS A 33 15.33 6.53 1.68
CA CYS A 33 14.49 6.35 2.87
C CYS A 33 13.69 5.04 2.87
N TYR A 34 13.32 4.55 1.68
CA TYR A 34 12.66 3.27 1.51
C TYR A 34 13.60 2.11 1.90
N GLU A 35 14.80 2.08 1.31
CA GLU A 35 15.81 1.06 1.60
C GLU A 35 16.23 1.09 3.08
N LEU A 36 16.20 2.28 3.70
CA LEU A 36 16.46 2.47 5.12
C LEU A 36 15.36 1.87 6.01
N ASN A 37 14.09 2.03 5.66
CA ASN A 37 12.98 1.42 6.41
C ASN A 37 13.01 -0.10 6.32
N GLU A 38 13.27 -0.65 5.14
CA GLU A 38 13.43 -2.10 4.93
C GLU A 38 14.57 -2.67 5.78
N LEU A 39 15.70 -1.95 5.86
CA LEU A 39 16.82 -2.33 6.73
C LEU A 39 16.50 -2.19 8.21
N LEU A 40 15.73 -1.17 8.61
CA LEU A 40 15.29 -0.99 9.99
C LEU A 40 14.40 -2.15 10.43
N ASP A 41 13.43 -2.53 9.60
CA ASP A 41 12.54 -3.67 9.84
C ASP A 41 13.33 -4.97 9.93
N LEU A 42 14.31 -5.16 9.04
CA LEU A 42 15.24 -6.29 9.10
C LEU A 42 16.02 -6.33 10.42
N PHE A 43 16.59 -5.22 10.90
CA PHE A 43 17.32 -5.16 12.16
C PHE A 43 16.42 -5.44 13.37
N VAL A 44 15.18 -4.94 13.36
CA VAL A 44 14.21 -5.18 14.43
C VAL A 44 13.82 -6.65 14.46
N ALA A 45 13.49 -7.23 13.31
CA ALA A 45 13.07 -8.63 13.16
C ALA A 45 14.18 -9.60 13.59
N THR A 46 15.44 -9.26 13.35
CA THR A 46 16.61 -10.08 13.70
C THR A 46 17.19 -9.77 15.07
N GLY A 47 16.55 -8.90 15.87
CA GLY A 47 16.96 -8.61 17.24
C GLY A 47 18.15 -7.66 17.38
N HIS A 48 18.62 -7.05 16.29
CA HIS A 48 19.69 -6.04 16.26
C HIS A 48 19.18 -4.63 16.61
N LYS A 49 18.36 -4.51 17.66
CA LYS A 49 17.66 -3.28 18.05
C LYS A 49 18.60 -2.09 18.34
N ALA A 50 19.81 -2.36 18.81
CA ALA A 50 20.81 -1.31 19.06
C ALA A 50 21.36 -0.71 17.75
N ALA A 51 21.48 -1.52 16.69
CA ALA A 51 21.83 -1.02 15.37
C ALA A 51 20.67 -0.19 14.80
N ALA A 52 19.43 -0.70 14.89
CA ALA A 52 18.22 0.03 14.52
C ALA A 52 18.10 1.40 15.24
N ALA A 53 18.40 1.46 16.54
CA ALA A 53 18.34 2.72 17.29
C ALA A 53 19.39 3.74 16.82
N ARG A 54 20.62 3.32 16.55
CA ARG A 54 21.67 4.20 15.99
C ARG A 54 21.29 4.75 14.62
N TRP A 55 20.63 3.93 13.81
CA TRP A 55 20.08 4.35 12.54
C TRP A 55 19.01 5.43 12.69
N ILE A 56 18.07 5.26 13.63
CA ILE A 56 17.05 6.28 13.94
C ILE A 56 17.71 7.58 14.45
N GLU A 57 18.67 7.48 15.36
CA GLU A 57 19.39 8.64 15.93
C GLU A 57 20.19 9.43 14.89
N PHE A 58 20.73 8.78 13.85
CA PHE A 58 21.42 9.47 12.76
C PHE A 58 20.46 10.31 11.90
N HIS A 59 19.20 9.88 11.80
CA HIS A 59 18.18 10.56 10.99
C HIS A 59 17.33 11.56 11.78
N ASP A 60 17.24 11.42 13.11
CA ASP A 60 16.54 12.36 13.98
C ASP A 60 17.39 13.63 14.19
N GLY A 61 17.19 14.62 13.31
CA GLY A 61 17.83 15.94 13.41
C GLY A 61 18.89 16.28 12.35
N ASP A 62 19.08 15.44 11.33
CA ASP A 62 19.90 15.81 10.16
C ASP A 62 19.08 16.70 9.21
N ASP A 63 19.56 17.92 8.93
CA ASP A 63 18.94 18.87 7.99
C ASP A 63 18.86 18.32 6.55
N GLN A 64 19.70 17.35 6.17
CA GLN A 64 19.62 16.63 4.89
C GLN A 64 18.50 15.57 4.87
N CYS A 65 17.98 15.20 6.04
CA CYS A 65 16.83 14.33 6.23
C CYS A 65 15.56 15.10 6.67
N ALA A 66 15.69 16.39 6.98
CA ALA A 66 14.57 17.28 7.27
C ALA A 66 13.69 17.46 6.02
N GLY A 67 12.55 16.77 5.99
CA GLY A 67 11.65 16.70 4.83
C GLY A 67 11.62 15.34 4.12
N HIS A 68 12.46 14.40 4.56
CA HIS A 68 12.46 12.99 4.17
C HIS A 68 11.82 12.10 5.25
N THR A 69 10.92 12.64 6.06
CA THR A 69 9.90 11.78 6.68
C THR A 69 9.23 11.01 5.54
N VAL A 70 8.88 9.73 5.74
CA VAL A 70 7.78 9.14 4.95
C VAL A 70 6.70 10.21 5.00
N PRO A 71 6.38 10.90 3.89
CA PRO A 71 5.51 12.04 3.99
C PRO A 71 4.23 11.46 4.56
N ALA A 72 3.84 11.96 5.74
CA ALA A 72 2.56 11.60 6.30
C ALA A 72 1.57 11.77 5.16
N ALA A 73 0.88 10.68 4.78
CA ALA A 73 -0.10 10.71 3.72
C ALA A 73 -0.89 12.01 3.88
N PRO A 74 -0.96 12.88 2.85
CA PRO A 74 -1.37 14.26 3.04
C PRO A 74 -2.68 14.26 3.83
N ALA A 75 -2.61 14.79 5.05
CA ALA A 75 -3.76 14.73 5.94
C ALA A 75 -4.93 15.44 5.26
N PRO A 76 -6.16 14.91 5.36
CA PRO A 76 -7.32 15.53 4.76
C PRO A 76 -7.39 17.02 5.08
N GLY A 77 -7.62 17.83 4.04
CA GLY A 77 -7.68 19.29 4.13
C GLY A 77 -8.94 19.84 3.46
N PRO A 78 -9.23 21.14 3.57
CA PRO A 78 -10.46 21.75 3.05
C PRO A 78 -10.71 21.53 1.55
N GLY A 79 -9.66 21.23 0.77
CA GLY A 79 -9.76 20.90 -0.66
C GLY A 79 -9.47 19.44 -1.03
N LYS A 80 -9.13 18.59 -0.05
CA LYS A 80 -8.84 17.16 -0.21
C LYS A 80 -9.46 16.41 0.98
N PRO A 81 -10.78 16.16 0.96
CA PRO A 81 -11.53 15.70 2.13
C PRO A 81 -11.18 14.29 2.60
N PHE A 82 -10.50 13.49 1.78
CA PHE A 82 -9.99 12.15 2.09
C PHE A 82 -8.85 11.81 1.12
N ASN A 83 -7.99 10.86 1.48
CA ASN A 83 -6.98 10.30 0.58
C ASN A 83 -7.47 8.97 -0.04
N ILE A 84 -6.72 8.40 -0.99
CA ILE A 84 -7.11 7.16 -1.66
C ILE A 84 -7.08 5.98 -0.68
N SER A 85 -6.21 6.00 0.32
CA SER A 85 -6.20 5.01 1.40
C SER A 85 -7.51 4.98 2.19
N ASP A 86 -8.08 6.14 2.53
CA ASP A 86 -9.35 6.25 3.24
C ASP A 86 -10.48 5.65 2.38
N LEU A 87 -10.48 5.95 1.08
CA LEU A 87 -11.44 5.40 0.13
C LEU A 87 -11.30 3.88 -0.01
N THR A 88 -10.08 3.38 -0.15
CA THR A 88 -9.77 1.94 -0.26
C THR A 88 -10.25 1.20 0.98
N ASN A 89 -9.97 1.72 2.18
CA ASN A 89 -10.49 1.15 3.43
C ASN A 89 -12.03 1.18 3.50
N ALA A 90 -12.65 2.28 3.06
CA ALA A 90 -14.10 2.36 3.04
C ALA A 90 -14.72 1.32 2.07
N VAL A 91 -14.09 1.08 0.92
CA VAL A 91 -14.49 0.04 -0.03
C VAL A 91 -14.36 -1.35 0.58
N SER A 92 -13.24 -1.68 1.23
CA SER A 92 -13.05 -3.02 1.83
C SER A 92 -14.09 -3.32 2.90
N VAL A 93 -14.43 -2.34 3.74
CA VAL A 93 -15.49 -2.47 4.76
C VAL A 93 -16.85 -2.76 4.11
N LEU A 94 -17.16 -2.13 2.98
CA LEU A 94 -18.41 -2.39 2.26
C LEU A 94 -18.42 -3.76 1.60
N LEU A 95 -17.28 -4.25 1.10
CA LEU A 95 -17.16 -5.57 0.48
C LEU A 95 -17.23 -6.72 1.50
N GLY A 96 -16.86 -6.47 2.76
CA GLY A 96 -17.04 -7.37 3.90
C GLY A 96 -15.75 -8.05 4.36
N ASP A 97 -15.86 -8.92 5.37
CA ASP A 97 -14.73 -9.43 6.17
C ASP A 97 -13.66 -10.22 5.38
N ALA A 98 -13.99 -10.70 4.18
CA ALA A 98 -13.03 -11.39 3.31
C ALA A 98 -12.10 -10.43 2.56
N TRP A 99 -12.34 -9.11 2.65
CA TRP A 99 -11.60 -8.09 1.95
C TRP A 99 -10.73 -7.27 2.89
N THR A 100 -9.50 -7.01 2.46
CA THR A 100 -8.54 -6.16 3.16
C THR A 100 -8.11 -5.01 2.26
N ALA A 101 -7.72 -3.91 2.90
CA ALA A 101 -7.16 -2.74 2.23
C ALA A 101 -5.73 -2.49 2.75
N GLN A 102 -4.83 -2.16 1.84
CA GLN A 102 -3.47 -1.74 2.16
C GLN A 102 -3.18 -0.38 1.52
N SER A 103 -2.64 0.54 2.31
CA SER A 103 -2.15 1.83 1.81
C SER A 103 -0.77 1.68 1.19
N GLN A 104 -0.56 2.27 0.02
CA GLN A 104 0.79 2.46 -0.52
C GLN A 104 1.47 3.71 0.07
N PRO A 105 2.82 3.84 0.00
CA PRO A 105 3.60 4.85 0.74
C PRO A 105 3.31 6.35 0.50
N TRP A 106 2.28 6.72 -0.25
CA TRP A 106 1.94 8.11 -0.56
C TRP A 106 0.43 8.42 -0.47
N GLY A 107 -0.39 7.41 -0.14
CA GLY A 107 -1.84 7.56 0.00
C GLY A 107 -2.59 7.95 -1.28
N ASN A 108 -1.92 7.89 -2.44
CA ASN A 108 -2.49 8.07 -3.78
C ASN A 108 -2.87 6.74 -4.46
N VAL A 109 -2.43 5.62 -3.88
CA VAL A 109 -2.77 4.26 -4.31
C VAL A 109 -3.18 3.46 -3.08
N GLY A 110 -4.24 2.68 -3.19
CA GLY A 110 -4.63 1.67 -2.21
C GLY A 110 -4.86 0.34 -2.88
N ILE A 111 -4.43 -0.74 -2.23
CA ILE A 111 -4.62 -2.11 -2.71
C ILE A 111 -5.80 -2.71 -1.99
N LEU A 112 -6.73 -3.29 -2.73
CA LEU A 112 -7.80 -4.15 -2.27
C LEU A 112 -7.45 -5.60 -2.58
N SER A 113 -7.42 -6.45 -1.57
CA SER A 113 -7.24 -7.90 -1.72
C SER A 113 -8.43 -8.60 -1.10
N GLY A 114 -8.90 -9.66 -1.74
CA GLY A 114 -10.13 -10.37 -1.36
C GLY A 114 -9.97 -11.89 -1.35
N PRO A 115 -11.05 -12.65 -1.52
CA PRO A 115 -11.00 -14.11 -1.60
C PRO A 115 -10.43 -14.64 -2.94
N PHE A 116 -9.91 -13.75 -3.77
CA PHE A 116 -9.37 -14.01 -5.10
C PHE A 116 -7.85 -13.81 -5.12
N THR A 117 -7.19 -14.38 -6.13
CA THR A 117 -5.75 -14.18 -6.35
C THR A 117 -5.47 -12.77 -6.87
N THR A 118 -6.38 -12.24 -7.70
CA THR A 118 -6.35 -10.89 -8.23
C THR A 118 -6.50 -9.87 -7.11
N SER A 119 -5.61 -8.88 -7.09
CA SER A 119 -5.74 -7.68 -6.27
C SER A 119 -6.13 -6.50 -7.15
N PHE A 120 -6.83 -5.54 -6.56
CA PHE A 120 -7.25 -4.32 -7.25
C PHE A 120 -6.49 -3.14 -6.68
N LEU A 121 -6.03 -2.24 -7.56
CA LEU A 121 -5.40 -0.99 -7.19
C LEU A 121 -6.42 0.12 -7.42
N LEU A 122 -6.76 0.82 -6.35
CA LEU A 122 -7.53 2.06 -6.43
C LEU A 122 -6.53 3.21 -6.45
N GLU A 123 -6.56 4.03 -7.50
CA GLU A 123 -5.57 5.09 -7.72
C GLU A 123 -6.11 6.26 -8.53
N ILE A 124 -5.36 7.38 -8.55
CA ILE A 124 -5.57 8.45 -9.52
C ILE A 124 -4.56 8.22 -10.64
N ASP A 125 -5.03 8.04 -11.87
CA ASP A 125 -4.17 7.84 -13.03
C ASP A 125 -3.57 9.16 -13.57
N TYR A 126 -2.89 9.08 -14.72
CA TYR A 126 -2.22 10.24 -15.33
C TYR A 126 -3.19 11.28 -15.92
N ASP A 127 -4.46 10.92 -16.13
CA ASP A 127 -5.52 11.79 -16.64
C ASP A 127 -6.37 12.39 -15.50
N ASP A 128 -5.89 12.29 -14.26
CA ASP A 128 -6.59 12.68 -13.03
C ASP A 128 -7.92 11.92 -12.82
N ALA A 129 -8.07 10.73 -13.41
CA ALA A 129 -9.24 9.87 -13.22
C ALA A 129 -9.04 8.93 -12.03
N LEU A 130 -10.12 8.72 -11.25
CA LEU A 130 -10.13 7.72 -10.20
C LEU A 130 -10.35 6.36 -10.85
N THR A 131 -9.35 5.50 -10.77
CA THR A 131 -9.25 4.26 -11.52
C THR A 131 -9.12 3.07 -10.58
N LEU A 132 -9.78 1.98 -10.92
CA LEU A 132 -9.65 0.66 -10.31
C LEU A 132 -8.94 -0.25 -11.32
N SER A 133 -7.62 -0.38 -11.18
CA SER A 133 -6.77 -1.20 -12.04
C SER A 133 -6.60 -2.61 -11.47
N PHE A 134 -6.51 -3.62 -12.34
CA PHE A 134 -6.30 -5.02 -11.94
C PHE A 134 -5.81 -5.87 -13.11
N ASP A 135 -4.98 -6.87 -12.82
CA ASP A 135 -4.60 -7.91 -13.78
C ASP A 135 -5.30 -9.23 -13.39
N PRO A 136 -6.32 -9.68 -14.15
CA PRO A 136 -7.13 -10.82 -13.75
C PRO A 136 -6.32 -12.12 -13.79
N TYR A 137 -6.29 -12.81 -12.66
CA TYR A 137 -5.74 -14.16 -12.58
C TYR A 137 -6.75 -15.17 -13.14
N VAL A 138 -6.32 -16.00 -14.09
CA VAL A 138 -7.20 -16.89 -14.87
C VAL A 138 -8.05 -17.84 -14.00
N ASP A 139 -7.53 -18.30 -12.87
CA ASP A 139 -8.25 -19.24 -12.00
C ASP A 139 -9.32 -18.54 -11.12
N ASP A 140 -9.32 -17.21 -11.05
CA ASP A 140 -10.36 -16.47 -10.32
C ASP A 140 -11.71 -16.46 -11.06
N ALA A 141 -11.72 -16.83 -12.35
CA ALA A 141 -12.92 -17.06 -13.16
C ALA A 141 -13.92 -15.90 -13.15
N PHE A 142 -13.43 -14.66 -13.21
CA PHE A 142 -14.27 -13.46 -13.34
C PHE A 142 -15.13 -13.49 -14.61
N PRO A 143 -16.32 -12.85 -14.62
CA PRO A 143 -17.15 -12.74 -15.82
C PRO A 143 -16.38 -12.06 -16.96
N GLU A 144 -16.52 -12.59 -18.19
CA GLU A 144 -15.88 -12.01 -19.38
C GLU A 144 -16.45 -10.63 -19.76
N ASP A 145 -17.73 -10.39 -19.43
CA ASP A 145 -18.44 -9.13 -19.69
C ASP A 145 -19.23 -8.71 -18.44
N PRO A 146 -18.55 -8.15 -17.41
CA PRO A 146 -19.20 -7.76 -16.18
C PRO A 146 -20.14 -6.57 -16.41
N ALA A 147 -21.37 -6.66 -15.90
CA ALA A 147 -22.32 -5.54 -15.92
C ALA A 147 -21.92 -4.47 -14.90
N LEU A 148 -21.02 -3.57 -15.31
CA LEU A 148 -20.51 -2.49 -14.47
C LEU A 148 -21.63 -1.51 -14.06
N PRO A 149 -21.50 -0.86 -12.89
CA PRO A 149 -22.42 0.22 -12.50
C PRO A 149 -22.43 1.36 -13.52
N GLU A 150 -23.53 2.12 -13.55
CA GLU A 150 -23.63 3.34 -14.36
C GLU A 150 -22.46 4.30 -14.04
N ASP A 151 -22.00 5.03 -15.06
CA ASP A 151 -20.85 5.95 -15.04
C ASP A 151 -19.46 5.32 -15.01
N PHE A 152 -19.33 4.00 -14.88
CA PHE A 152 -18.04 3.33 -15.06
C PHE A 152 -17.73 3.12 -16.55
N GLU A 153 -16.49 3.40 -16.92
CA GLU A 153 -15.96 3.17 -18.24
C GLU A 153 -14.76 2.23 -18.16
N VAL A 154 -14.57 1.41 -19.20
CA VAL A 154 -13.44 0.48 -19.30
C VAL A 154 -12.22 1.23 -19.84
N CYS A 155 -11.05 0.99 -19.26
CA CYS A 155 -9.75 1.43 -19.77
C CYS A 155 -8.81 0.23 -19.93
N ASP A 156 -7.61 0.47 -20.46
CA ASP A 156 -6.64 -0.59 -20.80
C ASP A 156 -6.26 -1.46 -19.59
N GLU A 157 -6.22 -0.89 -18.38
CA GLU A 157 -5.75 -1.56 -17.16
C GLU A 157 -6.87 -1.82 -16.12
N GLY A 158 -8.13 -1.53 -16.46
CA GLY A 158 -9.25 -1.75 -15.54
C GLY A 158 -10.48 -0.89 -15.87
N VAL A 159 -11.02 -0.22 -14.85
CA VAL A 159 -12.21 0.63 -14.98
C VAL A 159 -12.03 1.95 -14.23
N TYR A 160 -12.64 3.02 -14.72
CA TYR A 160 -12.65 4.32 -14.04
C TYR A 160 -14.06 4.88 -13.92
N LEU A 161 -14.28 5.73 -12.93
CA LEU A 161 -15.56 6.41 -12.72
C LEU A 161 -15.50 7.79 -13.39
N ALA A 162 -16.24 7.96 -14.50
CA ALA A 162 -16.24 9.21 -15.24
C ALA A 162 -16.76 10.37 -14.39
N GLY A 163 -15.97 11.45 -14.30
CA GLY A 163 -16.35 12.65 -13.54
C GLY A 163 -16.26 12.51 -12.02
N ALA A 164 -15.63 11.44 -11.50
CA ALA A 164 -15.37 11.30 -10.07
C ALA A 164 -14.64 12.51 -9.50
N SER A 165 -15.14 13.04 -8.39
CA SER A 165 -14.57 14.20 -7.71
C SER A 165 -14.58 13.99 -6.20
N PRO A 166 -13.61 14.56 -5.46
CA PRO A 166 -13.65 14.55 -4.00
C PRO A 166 -14.94 15.17 -3.41
N SER A 167 -15.64 16.02 -4.17
CA SER A 167 -16.94 16.60 -3.78
C SER A 167 -18.08 15.58 -3.72
N ASP A 168 -17.94 14.44 -4.39
CA ASP A 168 -18.95 13.36 -4.36
C ASP A 168 -19.02 12.70 -2.98
N GLY A 169 -17.95 12.83 -2.20
CA GLY A 169 -17.86 12.35 -0.83
C GLY A 169 -17.42 10.90 -0.74
N LEU A 170 -16.60 10.63 0.29
CA LEU A 170 -15.96 9.33 0.55
C LEU A 170 -16.94 8.15 0.48
N LYS A 171 -18.09 8.27 1.16
CA LYS A 171 -19.08 7.20 1.25
C LYS A 171 -19.67 6.85 -0.12
N HIS A 172 -20.07 7.86 -0.91
CA HIS A 172 -20.71 7.66 -2.21
C HIS A 172 -19.75 7.02 -3.20
N LEU A 173 -18.51 7.51 -3.25
CA LEU A 173 -17.46 6.88 -4.06
C LEU A 173 -17.20 5.44 -3.60
N ALA A 174 -17.08 5.19 -2.29
CA ALA A 174 -16.84 3.84 -1.78
C ALA A 174 -17.96 2.86 -2.17
N GLU A 175 -19.22 3.30 -2.13
CA GLU A 175 -20.37 2.50 -2.58
C GLU A 175 -20.28 2.16 -4.07
N LYS A 176 -19.92 3.13 -4.92
CA LYS A 176 -19.71 2.94 -6.35
C LYS A 176 -18.59 1.95 -6.66
N TYR A 177 -17.41 2.10 -6.04
CA TYR A 177 -16.29 1.16 -6.27
C TYR A 177 -16.55 -0.23 -5.69
N ALA A 178 -17.23 -0.34 -4.54
CA ALA A 178 -17.63 -1.64 -4.02
C ALA A 178 -18.63 -2.35 -4.96
N ALA A 179 -19.53 -1.60 -5.62
CA ALA A 179 -20.42 -2.17 -6.64
C ALA A 179 -19.65 -2.60 -7.89
N ALA A 180 -18.66 -1.83 -8.34
CA ALA A 180 -17.81 -2.19 -9.47
C ALA A 180 -17.00 -3.47 -9.19
N VAL A 181 -16.34 -3.56 -8.02
CA VAL A 181 -15.61 -4.77 -7.61
C VAL A 181 -16.53 -5.99 -7.58
N ARG A 182 -17.76 -5.85 -7.05
CA ARG A 182 -18.75 -6.94 -7.07
C ARG A 182 -19.13 -7.37 -8.48
N ALA A 183 -19.37 -6.41 -9.38
CA ALA A 183 -19.67 -6.71 -10.79
C ALA A 183 -18.51 -7.46 -11.48
N ILE A 184 -17.27 -7.00 -11.27
CA ILE A 184 -16.06 -7.61 -11.83
C ILE A 184 -15.83 -9.02 -11.26
N THR A 185 -16.13 -9.24 -9.99
CA THR A 185 -15.93 -10.53 -9.33
C THR A 185 -17.14 -11.47 -9.41
N GLY A 186 -18.28 -11.00 -9.92
CA GLY A 186 -19.52 -11.77 -9.99
C GLY A 186 -20.18 -12.04 -8.63
N THR A 187 -20.01 -11.14 -7.65
CA THR A 187 -20.50 -11.30 -6.26
C THR A 187 -21.65 -10.38 -5.88
#